data_AF-A0A0D6LL73-F1
#
_entry.id   AF-A0A0D6LL73-F1
#
_cell.length_a   1.000
_cell.length_b   1.000
_cell.length_c   1.000
_cell.angle_alpha   90.00
_cell.angle_beta   90.00
_cell.angle_gamma   90.00
#
_symmetry.space_group_name_H-M   'P 1'
#
loop_
_entity.id
_entity.type
_entity.pdbx_description
1 polymer ?
#
loop_
_entity_poly.entity_id
_entity_poly.type
_entity_poly.pdbx_seq_one_letter_code
_entity_poly.pdbx_strand_id
1 'polypeptide(L)'
;MDMSKTQIMLNQWCDAGEVNLAGKALQRVDSYVYLGRELNMRNNIAPEITRRRRAAWAAFGSIREVTDQIKDPALRASIFNASVLPAMCYATEIKPDNETIAKAMRTKHRALERCRLKTSRYQQWHQVLRSTESREKT
;
A
#
# COMPACT_ATOMS: atom_id res chain seq x y z
N MET A 1 -27.80 -13.57 -8.11
CA MET A 1 -26.75 -12.63 -8.55
C MET A 1 -27.20 -11.23 -8.17
N ASP A 2 -26.35 -10.44 -7.50
CA ASP A 2 -26.71 -9.08 -7.08
C ASP A 2 -26.38 -8.09 -8.20
N MET A 3 -27.42 -7.53 -8.83
CA MET A 3 -27.27 -6.66 -9.99
C MET A 3 -26.79 -5.25 -9.65
N SER A 4 -26.79 -4.87 -8.37
CA SER A 4 -26.22 -3.59 -7.93
C SER A 4 -24.68 -3.63 -7.84
N LYS A 5 -24.11 -4.82 -7.64
CA LYS A 5 -22.66 -5.06 -7.50
C LYS A 5 -22.01 -5.57 -8.77
N THR A 6 -22.80 -5.84 -9.81
CA THR A 6 -22.30 -6.39 -11.07
C THR A 6 -22.00 -5.24 -12.03
N GLN A 7 -20.73 -5.07 -12.37
CA GLN A 7 -20.22 -4.04 -13.26
C GLN A 7 -19.36 -4.70 -14.34
N ILE A 8 -19.12 -3.99 -15.44
CA ILE A 8 -18.31 -4.48 -16.56
C ILE A 8 -17.12 -3.57 -16.84
N MET A 9 -15.96 -4.16 -17.11
CA MET A 9 -14.77 -3.46 -17.59
C MET A 9 -14.43 -4.00 -18.98
N LEU A 10 -14.43 -3.14 -19.99
CA LEU A 10 -14.18 -3.50 -21.40
C LEU A 10 -12.79 -3.04 -21.84
N ASN A 11 -12.08 -3.89 -22.59
CA ASN A 11 -10.77 -3.55 -23.14
C ASN A 11 -10.92 -2.72 -24.43
N GLN A 12 -9.81 -2.24 -24.98
CA GLN A 12 -9.80 -1.40 -26.18
C GLN A 12 -10.19 -2.14 -27.47
N TRP A 13 -10.28 -3.47 -27.44
CA TRP A 13 -10.64 -4.31 -28.59
C TRP A 13 -12.11 -4.75 -28.57
N CYS A 14 -12.83 -4.46 -27.49
CA CYS A 14 -14.26 -4.72 -27.39
C CYS A 14 -15.06 -3.53 -27.91
N ASP A 15 -16.10 -3.82 -28.68
CA ASP A 15 -17.06 -2.80 -29.11
C ASP A 15 -17.71 -2.11 -27.90
N ALA A 16 -17.97 -0.82 -28.03
CA ALA A 16 -18.60 -0.01 -26.98
C ALA A 16 -20.10 -0.31 -26.79
N GLY A 17 -20.58 -1.46 -27.28
CA GLY A 17 -21.97 -1.88 -27.18
C GLY A 17 -22.43 -2.08 -25.74
N GLU A 18 -23.74 -1.94 -25.54
CA GLU A 18 -24.37 -2.14 -24.25
C GLU A 18 -24.40 -3.64 -23.92
N VAL A 19 -23.86 -4.02 -22.76
CA VAL A 19 -23.87 -5.41 -22.29
C VAL A 19 -25.01 -5.57 -21.30
N ASN A 20 -26.01 -6.34 -21.72
CA ASN A 20 -27.20 -6.64 -20.92
C ASN A 20 -27.05 -7.99 -20.22
N LEU A 21 -27.30 -8.00 -18.91
CA LEU A 21 -27.38 -9.22 -18.10
C LEU A 21 -28.73 -9.24 -17.39
N ALA A 22 -29.49 -10.33 -17.59
CA ALA A 22 -30.84 -10.48 -17.04
C ALA A 22 -31.78 -9.29 -17.33
N GLY A 23 -31.69 -8.71 -18.53
CA GLY A 23 -32.52 -7.57 -18.96
C GLY A 23 -32.10 -6.22 -18.38
N LYS A 24 -30.98 -6.13 -17.64
CA LYS A 24 -30.43 -4.89 -17.13
C LYS A 24 -29.06 -4.59 -17.76
N ALA A 25 -28.87 -3.36 -18.20
CA ALA A 25 -27.58 -2.87 -18.69
C ALA A 25 -26.56 -2.82 -17.55
N LEU A 26 -25.38 -3.40 -17.77
CA LEU A 26 -24.29 -3.36 -16.80
C LEU A 26 -23.60 -1.99 -16.82
N GLN A 27 -23.33 -1.46 -15.64
CA GLN A 27 -22.55 -0.24 -15.52
C GLN A 27 -21.10 -0.51 -15.95
N ARG A 28 -20.59 0.31 -16.87
CA ARG A 28 -19.19 0.30 -17.29
C ARG A 28 -18.30 1.01 -16.25
N VAL A 29 -17.17 0.39 -15.91
CA VAL A 29 -16.16 0.94 -15.01
C VAL A 29 -14.76 0.84 -15.62
N ASP A 30 -13.89 1.79 -15.27
CA ASP A 30 -12.49 1.83 -15.75
C ASP A 30 -11.51 1.04 -14.87
N SER A 31 -11.89 0.82 -13.61
CA SER A 31 -11.16 -0.02 -12.67
C SER A 31 -12.11 -0.74 -11.72
N TYR A 32 -11.68 -1.88 -11.19
CA TYR A 32 -12.38 -2.58 -10.12
C TYR A 32 -11.39 -3.14 -9.11
N VAL A 33 -11.84 -3.31 -7.87
CA VAL A 33 -11.04 -3.95 -6.82
C VAL A 33 -11.41 -5.42 -6.74
N TYR A 34 -10.48 -6.29 -7.10
CA TYR A 34 -10.63 -7.73 -7.02
C TYR A 34 -9.57 -8.33 -6.09
N LEU A 35 -10.01 -9.16 -5.14
CA LEU A 35 -9.15 -9.77 -4.12
C LEU A 35 -8.22 -8.76 -3.44
N GLY A 36 -8.77 -7.57 -3.15
CA GLY A 36 -8.00 -6.51 -2.55
C GLY A 36 -6.84 -6.05 -3.43
N ARG A 37 -6.99 -5.98 -4.76
CA ARG A 37 -6.10 -5.31 -5.72
C ARG A 37 -6.94 -4.51 -6.72
N GLU A 38 -6.53 -3.28 -7.01
CA GLU A 38 -7.14 -2.52 -8.11
C GLU A 38 -6.62 -2.99 -9.47
N LEU A 39 -7.55 -3.38 -10.34
CA LEU A 39 -7.30 -3.79 -11.72
C LEU A 39 -7.85 -2.71 -12.65
N ASN A 40 -7.07 -2.37 -13.69
CA ASN A 40 -7.48 -1.46 -14.75
C ASN A 40 -6.93 -1.96 -16.09
N MET A 41 -7.53 -1.49 -17.19
CA MET A 41 -7.17 -1.93 -18.54
C MET A 41 -5.76 -1.54 -18.99
N ARG A 42 -5.15 -0.55 -18.34
CA ARG A 42 -3.78 -0.10 -18.63
C ARG A 42 -2.72 -0.84 -17.82
N ASN A 43 -3.11 -1.80 -16.98
CA ASN A 43 -2.26 -2.49 -16.00
C ASN A 43 -1.41 -1.51 -15.15
N ASN A 44 -1.92 -0.30 -14.91
CA ASN A 44 -1.24 0.73 -14.14
C ASN A 44 -1.25 0.36 -12.65
N ILE A 45 -0.08 0.34 -12.02
CA ILE A 45 0.10 0.02 -10.60
C ILE A 45 0.08 1.24 -9.67
N ALA A 46 0.13 2.46 -10.22
CA ALA A 46 0.13 3.68 -9.42
C ALA A 46 -1.07 3.83 -8.46
N PRO A 47 -2.32 3.48 -8.85
CA PRO A 47 -3.46 3.49 -7.94
C PRO A 47 -3.27 2.50 -6.77
N GLU A 48 -2.80 1.29 -7.06
CA GLU A 48 -2.52 0.27 -6.06
C GLU A 48 -1.43 0.72 -5.08
N ILE A 49 -0.32 1.26 -5.57
CA ILE A 49 0.75 1.84 -4.73
C ILE A 49 0.18 2.91 -3.80
N THR A 50 -0.69 3.78 -4.32
CA THR A 50 -1.30 4.85 -3.54
C THR A 50 -2.20 4.28 -2.44
N ARG A 51 -2.98 3.25 -2.73
CA ARG A 51 -3.82 2.57 -1.75
C ARG A 51 -3.00 1.87 -0.67
N ARG A 52 -1.93 1.18 -1.03
CA ARG A 52 -1.00 0.53 -0.08
C ARG A 52 -0.31 1.52 0.84
N ARG A 53 0.09 2.68 0.32
CA ARG A 53 0.62 3.77 1.12
C ARG A 53 -0.38 4.22 2.18
N ARG A 54 -1.65 4.38 1.81
CA ARG A 54 -2.72 4.75 2.75
C ARG A 54 -2.94 3.66 3.79
N ALA A 55 -2.99 2.40 3.38
CA ALA A 55 -3.12 1.25 4.29
C ALA A 55 -1.97 1.19 5.30
N ALA A 56 -0.73 1.41 4.86
CA ALA A 56 0.45 1.46 5.73
C ALA A 56 0.36 2.60 6.77
N TRP A 57 -0.11 3.79 6.37
CA TRP A 57 -0.35 4.90 7.30
C TRP A 57 -1.46 4.60 8.30
N ALA A 58 -2.55 3.98 7.85
CA ALA A 58 -3.65 3.58 8.73
C ALA A 58 -3.18 2.54 9.76
N ALA A 59 -2.43 1.52 9.33
CA ALA A 59 -1.85 0.50 10.21
C ALA A 59 -0.86 1.11 11.22
N PHE A 60 -0.03 2.06 10.80
CA PHE A 60 0.83 2.80 11.71
C PHE A 60 0.01 3.62 12.72
N GLY A 61 -1.04 4.31 12.26
CA GLY A 61 -1.92 5.08 13.12
C GLY A 61 -2.60 4.23 14.20
N SER A 62 -3.06 3.02 13.86
CA SER A 62 -3.75 2.13 14.78
C SER A 62 -2.85 1.54 15.88
N ILE A 63 -1.56 1.37 15.61
CA ILE A 63 -0.61 0.85 16.61
C ILE A 63 0.11 1.93 17.41
N ARG A 64 0.02 3.20 16.97
CA ARG A 64 0.89 4.28 17.45
C ARG A 64 0.86 4.43 18.96
N GLU A 65 -0.34 4.51 19.54
CA GLU A 65 -0.53 4.68 20.98
C GLU A 65 0.06 3.54 21.80
N VAL A 66 -0.15 2.29 21.35
CA VAL A 66 0.43 1.10 21.98
C VAL A 66 1.95 1.13 21.88
N THR A 67 2.49 1.41 20.69
CA THR A 67 3.93 1.44 20.45
C THR A 67 4.65 2.58 21.19
N ASP A 68 3.97 3.69 21.47
CA ASP A 68 4.53 4.82 22.23
C ASP A 68 4.71 4.50 23.72
N GLN A 69 3.91 3.58 24.27
CA GLN A 69 4.00 3.13 25.67
C GLN A 69 5.09 2.06 25.89
N ILE A 70 5.52 1.39 24.83
CA ILE A 70 6.52 0.32 24.92
C ILE A 70 7.91 0.93 25.10
N LYS A 71 8.55 0.58 26.23
CA LYS A 71 9.93 0.99 26.54
C LYS A 71 10.96 0.21 25.74
N ASP A 72 10.71 -1.07 25.47
CA ASP A 72 11.62 -1.92 24.69
C ASP A 72 11.57 -1.53 23.20
N PRO A 73 12.63 -0.90 22.70
CA PRO A 73 12.65 -0.40 21.33
C PRO A 73 12.75 -1.51 20.26
N ALA A 74 13.29 -2.69 20.59
CA ALA A 74 13.31 -3.85 19.70
C ALA A 74 11.90 -4.42 19.51
N LEU A 75 11.14 -4.58 20.60
CA LEU A 75 9.73 -4.96 20.57
C LEU A 75 8.89 -3.95 19.77
N ARG A 76 9.14 -2.65 19.98
CA ARG A 76 8.46 -1.57 19.24
C ARG A 76 8.73 -1.65 17.74
N ALA A 77 9.97 -1.93 17.34
CA ALA A 77 10.32 -2.12 15.93
C ALA A 77 9.68 -3.39 15.34
N SER A 78 9.61 -4.47 16.11
CA SER A 78 8.95 -5.71 15.71
C SER A 78 7.47 -5.51 15.44
N ILE A 79 6.73 -4.89 16.37
CA ILE A 79 5.29 -4.59 16.23
C ILE A 79 5.03 -3.68 15.02
N PHE A 80 5.89 -2.66 14.84
CA PHE A 80 5.84 -1.79 13.66
C PHE A 80 5.98 -2.60 12.37
N ASN A 81 7.01 -3.43 12.25
CA ASN A 81 7.26 -4.23 11.05
C ASN A 81 6.12 -5.22 10.80
N ALA A 82 5.65 -5.90 11.83
CA ALA A 82 4.56 -6.88 11.76
C ALA A 82 3.22 -6.26 11.32
N SER A 83 2.98 -4.98 11.61
CA SER A 83 1.72 -4.31 11.27
C SER A 83 1.79 -3.54 9.95
N VAL A 84 2.90 -2.81 9.72
CA VAL A 84 3.04 -1.88 8.59
C VAL A 84 3.48 -2.58 7.32
N LEU A 85 4.41 -3.54 7.40
CA LEU A 85 4.93 -4.21 6.20
C LEU A 85 3.85 -5.01 5.46
N PRO A 86 3.00 -5.82 6.12
CA PRO A 86 1.95 -6.54 5.41
C PRO A 86 0.95 -5.61 4.72
N ALA A 87 0.54 -4.52 5.40
CA ALA A 87 -0.38 -3.54 4.82
C ALA A 87 0.21 -2.83 3.59
N MET A 88 1.52 -2.58 3.60
CA MET A 88 2.26 -1.92 2.52
C MET A 88 2.58 -2.85 1.35
N CYS A 89 2.99 -4.09 1.61
CA CYS A 89 3.52 -5.02 0.61
C CYS A 89 2.46 -5.91 -0.05
N TYR A 90 1.28 -6.08 0.57
CA TYR A 90 0.22 -6.93 0.02
C TYR A 90 -0.07 -6.60 -1.45
N ALA A 91 -0.24 -7.64 -2.28
CA ALA A 91 -0.39 -7.59 -3.74
C ALA A 91 0.78 -7.02 -4.56
N THR A 92 1.75 -6.31 -3.96
CA THR A 92 2.95 -5.84 -4.67
C THR A 92 4.06 -6.89 -4.76
N GLU A 93 4.05 -7.88 -3.85
CA GLU A 93 4.97 -9.04 -3.84
C GLU A 93 4.83 -9.95 -5.06
N ILE A 94 3.66 -9.95 -5.72
CA ILE A 94 3.32 -10.85 -6.84
C ILE A 94 3.77 -10.25 -8.20
N LYS A 95 4.28 -9.02 -8.23
CA LYS A 95 4.73 -8.36 -9.46
C LYS A 95 6.21 -8.68 -9.74
N PRO A 96 6.63 -8.74 -11.02
CA PRO A 96 8.05 -8.79 -11.36
C PRO A 96 8.77 -7.60 -10.73
N ASP A 97 10.03 -7.80 -10.35
CA ASP A 97 10.87 -6.76 -9.74
C ASP A 97 10.83 -5.48 -10.56
N ASN A 98 10.11 -4.49 -10.02
CA ASN A 98 9.98 -3.18 -10.61
C ASN A 98 10.56 -2.15 -9.64
N GLU A 99 11.73 -1.63 -10.01
CA GLU A 99 12.47 -0.64 -9.23
C GLU A 99 11.61 0.58 -8.87
N THR A 100 10.64 0.94 -9.71
CA THR A 100 9.72 2.05 -9.45
C THR A 100 8.83 1.74 -8.23
N ILE A 101 8.32 0.52 -8.13
CA ILE A 101 7.50 0.06 -7.00
C ILE A 101 8.38 -0.01 -5.75
N ALA A 102 9.56 -0.64 -5.85
CA ALA A 102 10.49 -0.78 -4.74
C ALA A 102 10.91 0.59 -4.17
N LYS A 103 11.26 1.55 -5.04
CA LYS A 103 11.60 2.93 -4.67
C LYS A 103 10.42 3.65 -4.04
N ALA A 104 9.23 3.47 -4.58
CA ALA A 104 8.01 4.06 -4.06
C ALA A 104 7.65 3.55 -2.65
N MET A 105 7.89 2.26 -2.37
CA MET A 105 7.69 1.64 -1.05
C MET A 105 8.79 2.03 -0.08
N ARG A 106 10.08 1.94 -0.45
CA ARG A 106 11.20 2.38 0.40
C ARG A 106 11.03 3.81 0.89
N THR A 107 10.66 4.72 0.00
CA THR A 107 10.48 6.14 0.35
C THR A 107 9.41 6.31 1.43
N LYS A 108 8.34 5.51 1.39
CA LYS A 108 7.22 5.58 2.32
C LYS A 108 7.51 4.87 3.62
N HIS A 109 8.14 3.70 3.56
CA HIS A 109 8.67 3.02 4.73
C HIS A 109 9.59 3.92 5.54
N ARG A 110 10.57 4.57 4.89
CA ARG A 110 11.48 5.52 5.55
C ARG A 110 10.75 6.72 6.16
N ALA A 111 9.65 7.17 5.56
CA ALA A 111 8.85 8.25 6.15
C ALA A 111 8.15 7.78 7.44
N LEU A 112 7.58 6.57 7.44
CA LEU A 112 6.96 5.96 8.60
C LEU A 112 7.98 5.68 9.72
N GLU A 113 9.16 5.16 9.38
CA GLU A 113 10.26 4.96 10.33
C GLU A 113 10.70 6.26 10.99
N ARG A 114 10.82 7.35 10.22
CA ARG A 114 11.15 8.67 10.77
C ARG A 114 10.09 9.16 11.74
N CYS A 115 8.80 8.97 11.41
CA CYS A 115 7.71 9.32 12.31
C CYS A 115 7.76 8.50 13.60
N ARG A 116 8.00 7.19 13.51
CA ARG A 116 8.19 6.30 14.68
C ARG A 116 9.35 6.78 15.57
N LEU A 117 10.48 7.13 14.96
CA LEU A 117 11.68 7.58 15.65
C LEU A 117 11.65 9.06 16.08
N LYS A 118 10.58 9.79 15.76
CA LYS A 118 10.43 11.24 16.02
C LYS A 118 11.63 12.05 15.51
N THR A 119 12.19 11.65 14.35
CA THR A 119 13.39 12.27 13.76
C THR A 119 13.09 12.98 12.43
N SER A 120 13.75 14.10 12.20
CA SER A 120 13.67 14.83 10.93
C SER A 120 14.56 14.22 9.86
N ARG A 121 14.34 14.56 8.57
CA ARG A 121 15.26 14.15 7.49
C ARG A 121 16.67 14.68 7.76
N TYR A 122 16.77 15.93 8.19
CA TYR A 122 18.03 16.60 8.49
C TYR A 122 18.84 15.85 9.56
N GLN A 123 18.19 15.52 10.69
CA GLN A 123 18.83 14.75 11.77
C GLN A 123 19.28 13.37 11.31
N GLN A 124 18.48 12.66 10.51
CA GLN A 124 18.86 11.34 9.99
C GLN A 124 20.10 11.41 9.07
N TRP A 125 20.21 12.44 8.22
CA TRP A 125 21.37 12.65 7.37
C TRP A 125 22.62 12.98 8.18
N HIS A 126 22.51 13.85 9.19
CA HIS A 126 23.64 14.26 10.02
C HIS A 126 24.15 13.16 10.96
N GLN A 127 23.29 12.25 11.41
CA GLN A 127 23.68 11.16 12.30
C GLN A 127 24.26 9.93 11.56
N VAL A 128 24.39 9.97 10.22
CA VAL A 128 24.78 8.81 9.38
C VAL A 128 23.97 7.55 9.75
N LEU A 129 22.70 7.70 10.11
CA LEU A 129 21.83 6.56 10.40
C LEU A 129 21.48 5.88 9.06
N ARG A 130 22.37 5.02 8.55
CA ARG A 130 22.03 4.07 7.50
C ARG A 130 20.89 3.21 8.02
N SER A 131 19.92 2.91 7.16
CA SER A 131 18.71 2.15 7.54
C SER A 131 19.00 0.76 8.14
N THR A 132 20.24 0.27 8.03
CA THR A 132 20.73 -0.94 8.69
C THR A 132 21.12 -0.71 10.15
N GLU A 133 21.72 0.42 10.51
CA GLU A 133 22.17 0.74 11.87
C GLU A 133 21.03 1.22 12.79
N SER A 134 19.97 1.80 12.22
CA SER A 134 18.77 2.18 12.99
C SER A 134 17.91 1.00 13.45
N ARG A 135 18.26 -0.23 13.05
CA ARG A 135 17.66 -1.47 13.52
C ARG A 135 18.36 -2.04 14.77
N GLU A 136 19.59 -1.59 15.04
CA GLU A 136 20.44 -2.10 16.12
C GLU A 136 20.65 -1.07 17.25
N LYS A 137 20.47 0.22 16.97
CA LYS A 137 20.48 1.24 18.02
C LYS A 137 19.10 1.40 18.62
N THR A 138 19.04 1.03 19.90
CA THR A 138 17.88 0.94 20.78
C THR A 138 16.95 -0.14 20.29
#